data_AF-A0A9D9HP51-F1
#
_entry.id   AF-A0A9D9HP51-F1
#
_cell.length_a   1.000
_cell.length_b   1.000
_cell.length_c   1.000
_cell.angle_alpha   90.00
_cell.angle_beta   90.00
_cell.angle_gamma   90.00
#
_symmetry.space_group_name_H-M   'P 1'
#
loop_
_entity.id
_entity.type
_entity.pdbx_description
1 polymer ?
#
loop_
_entity_poly.entity_id
_entity_poly.type
_entity_poly.pdbx_seq_one_letter_code
_entity_poly.pdbx_strand_id
1 'polypeptide(L)'
;MKKLLTVLFLITSATMLYAEAPELKNMMPNSWQKVTRLTEQEEAEFLSKVDLREYFREDDYAYYKQGSVLLEKEKVYTRIYREKCNSLEIYRVLSSEVPVEEALQITITDGVYTDEEKELFLKRPAISEIDFLKDGNIYKYIASIEYGAIYGTYPGFSYNYENIMYRAKNAEDVGVFITEDVYVYFDARDNNEFMFDRYKNQMIGNIGWCTYYESVKDLVEWGEDKADKIWIDTSAFLIDDMKCPLKYCIQNAFDGNPATSYVENTENDMIEIILHIGYIPDKLAIINGYAQNNSLYKSNNRIKTFKNLSGHYRSELEDDCLDYQYVPWEGNAVISTDIYKGERYNDTCIAELNFLYHNGWLFGDLNE
;
A
#
# COMPACT_ATOMS: atom_id res chain seq x y z
N MET A 1 -56.31 -27.98 -21.10
CA MET A 1 -54.91 -28.32 -20.72
C MET A 1 -54.03 -27.09 -20.96
N LYS A 2 -53.77 -26.30 -19.92
CA LYS A 2 -52.79 -25.20 -19.96
C LYS A 2 -51.51 -25.75 -19.35
N LYS A 3 -50.44 -25.89 -20.14
CA LYS A 3 -49.12 -26.29 -19.64
C LYS A 3 -48.52 -25.08 -18.94
N LEU A 4 -48.35 -25.18 -17.63
CA LEU A 4 -47.60 -24.23 -16.81
C LEU A 4 -46.11 -24.43 -17.16
N LEU A 5 -45.48 -23.41 -17.73
CA LEU A 5 -44.04 -23.40 -17.97
C LEU A 5 -43.38 -22.89 -16.67
N THR A 6 -42.91 -23.79 -15.83
CA THR A 6 -42.11 -23.44 -14.65
C THR A 6 -40.72 -23.03 -15.13
N VAL A 7 -40.46 -21.73 -15.16
CA VAL A 7 -39.12 -21.18 -15.38
C VAL A 7 -38.36 -21.31 -14.07
N LEU A 8 -37.41 -22.25 -14.02
CA LEU A 8 -36.50 -22.43 -12.91
C LEU A 8 -35.45 -21.31 -12.98
N PHE A 9 -35.55 -20.30 -12.12
CA PHE A 9 -34.45 -19.35 -11.90
C PHE A 9 -33.34 -20.10 -11.15
N LEU A 10 -32.36 -20.61 -11.90
CA LEU A 10 -31.07 -21.00 -11.34
C LEU A 10 -30.35 -19.70 -10.96
N ILE A 11 -30.51 -19.28 -9.70
CA ILE A 11 -29.59 -18.35 -9.07
C ILE A 11 -28.31 -19.15 -8.87
N THR A 12 -27.44 -19.15 -9.88
CA THR A 12 -26.04 -19.47 -9.66
C THR A 12 -25.51 -18.33 -8.81
N SER A 13 -25.49 -18.53 -7.49
CA SER A 13 -24.51 -17.85 -6.66
C SER A 13 -23.16 -18.29 -7.21
N ALA A 14 -22.63 -17.53 -8.16
CA ALA A 14 -21.22 -17.58 -8.47
C ALA A 14 -20.54 -17.22 -7.14
N THR A 15 -20.18 -18.23 -6.36
CA THR A 15 -19.14 -18.08 -5.36
C THR A 15 -17.98 -17.52 -6.15
N MET A 16 -17.65 -16.24 -5.92
CA MET A 16 -16.50 -15.61 -6.56
C MET A 16 -15.32 -16.55 -6.33
N LEU A 17 -14.89 -17.19 -7.41
CA LEU A 17 -13.72 -18.06 -7.43
C LEU A 17 -12.53 -17.13 -7.45
N TYR A 18 -12.08 -16.69 -6.29
CA TYR A 18 -10.71 -16.26 -6.13
C TYR A 18 -10.16 -16.95 -4.89
N ALA A 19 -9.24 -17.88 -5.14
CA ALA A 19 -8.21 -18.16 -4.15
C ALA A 19 -7.34 -16.90 -4.08
N GLU A 20 -7.82 -15.91 -3.33
CA GLU A 20 -6.99 -14.86 -2.73
C GLU A 20 -5.92 -15.57 -1.91
N ALA A 21 -4.76 -14.97 -1.64
CA ALA A 21 -3.87 -15.51 -0.61
C ALA A 21 -4.49 -15.19 0.77
N PRO A 22 -5.35 -16.04 1.37
CA PRO A 22 -6.04 -15.67 2.62
C PRO A 22 -5.05 -15.42 3.76
N GLU A 23 -3.87 -16.05 3.69
CA GLU A 23 -2.78 -15.83 4.62
C GLU A 23 -2.25 -14.39 4.57
N LEU A 24 -2.38 -13.67 3.45
CA LEU A 24 -1.90 -12.30 3.29
C LEU A 24 -2.98 -11.25 3.56
N LYS A 25 -4.27 -11.60 3.41
CA LYS A 25 -5.40 -10.65 3.41
C LYS A 25 -5.47 -9.71 4.61
N ASN A 26 -5.07 -10.19 5.78
CA ASN A 26 -5.07 -9.42 7.03
C ASN A 26 -3.67 -9.01 7.49
N MET A 27 -2.66 -9.21 6.64
CA MET A 27 -1.25 -9.13 7.01
C MET A 27 -0.45 -8.21 6.08
N MET A 28 -1.01 -7.90 4.92
CA MET A 28 -0.38 -7.14 3.85
C MET A 28 -1.35 -6.11 3.26
N PRO A 29 -0.87 -5.05 2.60
CA PRO A 29 -1.72 -4.01 2.02
C PRO A 29 -2.75 -4.57 1.01
N ASN A 30 -3.78 -3.77 0.71
CA ASN A 30 -4.91 -4.21 -0.12
C ASN A 30 -4.50 -4.66 -1.53
N SER A 31 -3.36 -4.17 -2.05
CA SER A 31 -2.77 -4.63 -3.31
C SER A 31 -2.59 -6.15 -3.38
N TRP A 32 -2.27 -6.78 -2.24
CA TRP A 32 -2.09 -8.23 -2.14
C TRP A 32 -3.38 -9.04 -2.19
N GLN A 33 -4.55 -8.41 -2.01
CA GLN A 33 -5.82 -9.12 -2.18
C GLN A 33 -6.07 -9.50 -3.64
N LYS A 34 -5.36 -8.86 -4.59
CA LYS A 34 -5.47 -9.08 -6.03
C LYS A 34 -4.56 -10.21 -6.55
N VAL A 35 -3.74 -10.83 -5.70
CA VAL A 35 -2.80 -11.89 -6.11
C VAL A 35 -3.34 -13.30 -5.86
N THR A 36 -2.83 -14.26 -6.63
CA THR A 36 -3.13 -15.69 -6.49
C THR A 36 -1.83 -16.47 -6.26
N ARG A 37 -1.79 -17.32 -5.25
CA ARG A 37 -0.65 -18.19 -4.98
C ARG A 37 -0.48 -19.23 -6.10
N LEU A 38 0.75 -19.44 -6.55
CA LEU A 38 1.07 -20.50 -7.50
C LEU A 38 1.00 -21.88 -6.84
N THR A 39 0.62 -22.89 -7.63
CA THR A 39 0.76 -24.28 -7.22
C THR A 39 2.23 -24.70 -7.16
N GLU A 40 2.58 -25.74 -6.40
CA GLU A 40 3.96 -26.26 -6.32
C GLU A 40 4.56 -26.56 -7.70
N GLN A 41 3.74 -27.03 -8.65
CA GLN A 41 4.17 -27.28 -10.02
C GLN A 41 4.48 -25.99 -10.78
N GLU A 42 3.62 -24.97 -10.67
CA GLU A 42 3.83 -23.66 -11.28
C GLU A 42 5.05 -22.95 -10.67
N GLU A 43 5.25 -23.06 -9.35
CA GLU A 43 6.43 -22.54 -8.66
C GLU A 43 7.71 -23.22 -9.18
N ALA A 44 7.72 -24.55 -9.28
CA ALA A 44 8.86 -25.29 -9.83
C ALA A 44 9.16 -24.91 -11.29
N GLU A 45 8.12 -24.67 -12.10
CA GLU A 45 8.30 -24.19 -13.49
C GLU A 45 8.93 -22.79 -13.51
N PHE A 46 8.42 -21.87 -12.69
CA PHE A 46 8.97 -20.52 -12.57
C PHE A 46 10.44 -20.56 -12.15
N LEU A 47 10.77 -21.30 -11.08
CA LEU A 47 12.14 -21.44 -10.55
C LEU A 47 13.10 -22.18 -11.50
N SER A 48 12.58 -22.91 -12.50
CA SER A 48 13.42 -23.48 -13.56
C SER A 48 13.88 -22.45 -14.60
N LYS A 49 13.22 -21.29 -14.64
CA LYS A 49 13.46 -20.20 -15.61
C LYS A 49 14.09 -18.97 -14.98
N VAL A 50 14.00 -18.81 -13.67
CA VAL A 50 14.51 -17.67 -12.91
C VAL A 50 15.47 -18.17 -11.84
N ASP A 51 16.72 -17.72 -11.89
CA ASP A 51 17.67 -17.92 -10.79
C ASP A 51 17.55 -16.77 -9.79
N LEU A 52 16.78 -16.97 -8.73
CA LEU A 52 16.57 -15.94 -7.71
C LEU A 52 17.88 -15.45 -7.07
N ARG A 53 18.96 -16.25 -7.09
CA ARG A 53 20.27 -15.87 -6.53
C ARG A 53 20.93 -14.72 -7.29
N GLU A 54 20.52 -14.45 -8.53
CA GLU A 54 20.99 -13.31 -9.30
C GLU A 54 20.35 -11.98 -8.84
N TYR A 55 19.20 -12.06 -8.16
CA TYR A 55 18.39 -10.89 -7.81
C TYR A 55 18.39 -10.57 -6.32
N PHE A 56 18.66 -11.56 -5.45
CA PHE A 56 19.08 -11.28 -4.09
C PHE A 56 20.44 -10.60 -4.13
N ARG A 57 20.49 -9.28 -3.90
CA ARG A 57 21.76 -8.54 -3.92
C ARG A 57 22.65 -8.99 -2.76
N GLU A 58 23.97 -8.91 -2.93
CA GLU A 58 24.88 -8.92 -1.76
C GLU A 58 24.57 -7.77 -0.78
N ASP A 59 23.92 -6.70 -1.26
CA ASP A 59 23.53 -5.52 -0.47
C ASP A 59 22.19 -5.65 0.26
N ASP A 60 21.25 -6.48 -0.22
CA ASP A 60 20.07 -6.88 0.57
C ASP A 60 20.54 -7.62 1.85
N TYR A 61 21.74 -8.21 1.79
CA TYR A 61 22.47 -8.76 2.94
C TYR A 61 23.47 -7.78 3.61
N ALA A 62 23.76 -6.60 3.04
CA ALA A 62 24.73 -5.66 3.61
C ALA A 62 24.14 -4.78 4.72
N TYR A 63 22.82 -4.62 4.81
CA TYR A 63 22.18 -4.00 5.97
C TYR A 63 22.19 -4.91 7.21
N TYR A 64 22.34 -6.22 7.03
CA TYR A 64 22.63 -7.18 8.11
C TYR A 64 24.04 -7.04 8.71
N LYS A 65 24.89 -6.21 8.12
CA LYS A 65 26.32 -6.10 8.46
C LYS A 65 26.58 -5.31 9.75
N GLN A 66 25.59 -4.61 10.30
CA GLN A 66 25.75 -3.87 11.55
C GLN A 66 25.43 -4.66 12.83
N GLY A 67 25.06 -5.95 12.71
CA GLY A 67 24.73 -6.79 13.85
C GLY A 67 24.85 -8.29 13.61
N SER A 68 26.02 -8.76 13.14
CA SER A 68 26.49 -10.16 13.29
C SER A 68 25.46 -11.30 13.04
N VAL A 69 25.36 -11.78 11.80
CA VAL A 69 25.48 -13.21 11.38
C VAL A 69 25.43 -13.20 9.84
N LEU A 70 26.49 -13.70 9.20
CA LEU A 70 26.40 -14.15 7.81
C LEU A 70 25.51 -15.40 7.83
N LEU A 71 24.28 -15.28 7.35
CA LEU A 71 23.41 -16.44 7.18
C LEU A 71 24.07 -17.37 6.17
N GLU A 72 24.36 -18.59 6.60
CA GLU A 72 24.70 -19.66 5.67
C GLU A 72 23.52 -19.83 4.70
N LYS A 73 23.83 -19.81 3.40
CA LYS A 73 22.92 -19.84 2.24
C LYS A 73 21.99 -21.07 2.16
N GLU A 74 21.81 -21.84 3.23
CA GLU A 74 21.33 -23.23 3.12
C GLU A 74 19.81 -23.39 3.13
N LYS A 75 19.01 -22.40 3.59
CA LYS A 75 17.55 -22.51 3.52
C LYS A 75 16.81 -21.17 3.44
N VAL A 76 16.47 -20.77 2.22
CA VAL A 76 15.51 -19.68 1.95
C VAL A 76 14.15 -20.34 1.66
N TYR A 77 13.11 -19.93 2.38
CA TYR A 77 11.74 -20.34 2.11
C TYR A 77 11.11 -19.33 1.16
N THR A 78 10.52 -19.82 0.06
CA THR A 78 9.93 -18.97 -0.97
C THR A 78 8.46 -19.30 -1.18
N ARG A 79 7.68 -18.27 -1.50
CA ARG A 79 6.31 -18.35 -2.01
C ARG A 79 6.19 -17.46 -3.23
N ILE A 80 5.51 -17.96 -4.27
CA ILE A 80 5.35 -17.20 -5.50
C ILE A 80 3.87 -16.96 -5.73
N TYR A 81 3.54 -15.70 -5.97
CA TYR A 81 2.21 -15.22 -6.26
C TYR A 81 2.18 -14.64 -7.66
N ARG A 82 1.01 -14.68 -8.28
CA ARG A 82 0.75 -14.07 -9.58
C ARG A 82 -0.35 -13.03 -9.45
N GLU A 83 -0.13 -11.89 -10.05
CA GLU A 83 -1.11 -10.84 -10.29
C GLU A 83 -1.35 -10.69 -11.80
N LYS A 84 -2.61 -10.47 -12.19
CA LYS A 84 -2.95 -10.07 -13.55
C LYS A 84 -3.48 -8.65 -13.51
N CYS A 85 -2.80 -7.75 -14.21
CA CYS A 85 -3.19 -6.36 -14.36
C CYS A 85 -3.28 -6.04 -15.85
N ASN A 86 -4.50 -5.97 -16.39
CA ASN A 86 -4.76 -5.90 -17.84
C ASN A 86 -4.01 -6.99 -18.64
N SER A 87 -3.16 -6.55 -19.58
CA SER A 87 -2.34 -7.38 -20.45
C SER A 87 -1.09 -7.93 -19.75
N LEU A 88 -0.78 -7.46 -18.54
CA LEU A 88 0.41 -7.85 -17.80
C LEU A 88 0.14 -9.01 -16.85
N GLU A 89 1.16 -9.86 -16.70
CA GLU A 89 1.22 -10.93 -15.71
C GLU A 89 2.46 -10.68 -14.85
N ILE A 90 2.24 -10.29 -13.60
CA ILE A 90 3.30 -9.99 -12.62
C ILE A 90 3.44 -11.19 -11.68
N TYR A 91 4.67 -11.53 -11.36
CA TYR A 91 5.03 -12.58 -10.43
C TYR A 91 5.75 -11.97 -9.24
N ARG A 92 5.18 -12.18 -8.07
CA ARG A 92 5.70 -11.68 -6.81
C ARG A 92 6.29 -12.81 -6.00
N VAL A 93 7.56 -12.70 -5.67
CA VAL A 93 8.32 -13.73 -4.97
C VAL A 93 8.59 -13.23 -3.56
N LEU A 94 7.96 -13.87 -2.57
CA LEU A 94 8.28 -13.66 -1.16
C LEU A 94 9.31 -14.64 -0.69
N SER A 95 10.33 -14.15 -0.01
CA SER A 95 11.39 -14.99 0.55
C SER A 95 11.74 -14.60 1.98
N SER A 96 12.04 -15.60 2.80
CA SER A 96 12.44 -15.42 4.20
C SER A 96 13.30 -16.59 4.69
N GLU A 97 14.01 -16.37 5.78
CA GLU A 97 14.86 -17.39 6.45
C GLU A 97 14.03 -18.43 7.21
N VAL A 98 12.79 -18.09 7.54
CA VAL A 98 11.79 -18.98 8.12
C VAL A 98 10.64 -19.16 7.11
N PRO A 99 9.74 -20.15 7.27
CA PRO A 99 8.56 -20.23 6.42
C PRO A 99 7.86 -18.87 6.31
N VAL A 100 7.52 -18.43 5.08
CA VAL A 100 6.94 -17.09 4.85
C VAL A 100 5.71 -16.86 5.72
N GLU A 101 4.87 -17.88 5.91
CA GLU A 101 3.69 -17.82 6.76
C GLU A 101 4.00 -17.59 8.25
N GLU A 102 5.18 -18.00 8.72
CA GLU A 102 5.67 -17.75 10.07
C GLU A 102 6.24 -16.33 10.19
N ALA A 103 7.04 -15.90 9.22
CA ALA A 103 7.59 -14.54 9.18
C ALA A 103 6.50 -13.47 9.22
N LEU A 104 5.39 -13.72 8.50
CA LEU A 104 4.23 -12.83 8.46
C LEU A 104 3.59 -12.65 9.85
N GLN A 105 3.57 -13.67 10.70
CA GLN A 105 2.86 -13.63 11.99
C GLN A 105 3.57 -12.80 13.06
N ILE A 106 4.78 -12.33 12.78
CA ILE A 106 5.59 -11.57 13.72
C ILE A 106 5.02 -10.16 13.85
N THR A 107 4.60 -9.79 15.06
CA THR A 107 4.06 -8.46 15.38
C THR A 107 4.94 -7.78 16.42
N ILE A 108 5.04 -6.45 16.34
CA ILE A 108 5.71 -5.61 17.35
C ILE A 108 4.62 -4.93 18.16
N THR A 109 4.79 -4.90 19.49
CA THR A 109 3.89 -4.18 20.39
C THR A 109 4.66 -3.16 21.21
N ASP A 110 3.99 -2.13 21.70
CA ASP A 110 4.60 -1.25 22.70
C ASP A 110 4.93 -2.03 23.98
N GLY A 111 6.03 -1.66 24.63
CA GLY A 111 6.36 -2.22 25.93
C GLY A 111 7.80 -2.03 26.36
N VAL A 112 8.06 -2.50 27.58
CA VAL A 112 9.41 -2.69 28.11
C VAL A 112 9.90 -4.03 27.62
N TYR A 113 11.03 -4.04 26.92
CA TYR A 113 11.66 -5.25 26.43
C TYR A 113 13.00 -5.46 27.12
N THR A 114 13.30 -6.70 27.45
CA THR A 114 14.62 -7.13 27.90
C THR A 114 15.65 -6.96 26.78
N ASP A 115 16.94 -6.93 27.14
CA ASP A 115 18.00 -6.82 26.14
C ASP A 115 18.07 -8.05 25.22
N GLU A 116 17.71 -9.23 25.73
CA GLU A 116 17.58 -10.44 24.90
C GLU A 116 16.43 -10.33 23.89
N GLU A 117 15.29 -9.77 24.29
CA GLU A 117 14.16 -9.57 23.38
C GLU A 117 14.46 -8.51 22.31
N LYS A 118 15.25 -7.49 22.64
CA LYS A 118 15.79 -6.52 21.67
C LYS A 118 16.73 -7.19 20.68
N GLU A 119 17.66 -8.00 21.17
CA GLU A 119 18.60 -8.70 20.31
C GLU A 119 17.87 -9.67 19.39
N LEU A 120 16.86 -10.38 19.90
CA LEU A 120 15.98 -11.23 19.10
C LEU A 120 15.19 -10.41 18.08
N PHE A 121 14.71 -9.23 18.46
CA PHE A 121 14.03 -8.29 17.57
C PHE A 121 14.92 -7.87 16.40
N LEU A 122 16.16 -7.46 16.67
CA LEU A 122 17.13 -7.06 15.65
C LEU A 122 17.58 -8.21 14.73
N LYS A 123 17.37 -9.45 15.16
CA LYS A 123 17.67 -10.68 14.41
C LYS A 123 16.42 -11.28 13.75
N ARG A 124 15.29 -10.57 13.76
CA ARG A 124 14.04 -11.10 13.16
C ARG A 124 14.21 -11.29 11.65
N PRO A 125 13.62 -12.35 11.10
CA PRO A 125 13.64 -12.56 9.67
C PRO A 125 12.78 -11.48 8.99
N ALA A 126 13.39 -10.74 8.07
CA ALA A 126 12.64 -9.90 7.14
C ALA A 126 11.96 -10.78 6.08
N ILE A 127 10.97 -10.20 5.40
CA ILE A 127 10.43 -10.76 4.18
C ILE A 127 10.95 -9.90 3.03
N SER A 128 11.74 -10.50 2.14
CA SER A 128 12.12 -9.86 0.88
C SER A 128 11.05 -10.15 -0.16
N GLU A 129 10.59 -9.12 -0.86
CA GLU A 129 9.72 -9.21 -2.02
C GLU A 129 10.52 -8.90 -3.29
N ILE A 130 10.40 -9.75 -4.30
CA ILE A 130 10.94 -9.49 -5.63
C ILE A 130 9.83 -9.63 -6.67
N ASP A 131 9.65 -8.59 -7.46
CA ASP A 131 8.63 -8.56 -8.51
C ASP A 131 9.24 -8.79 -9.90
N PHE A 132 8.56 -9.62 -10.69
CA PHE A 132 8.94 -9.99 -12.05
C PHE A 132 7.79 -9.76 -13.03
N LEU A 133 8.08 -9.13 -14.16
CA LEU A 133 7.16 -9.03 -15.30
C LEU A 133 7.35 -10.24 -16.21
N LYS A 134 6.26 -10.92 -16.56
CA LYS A 134 6.29 -11.92 -17.64
C LYS A 134 6.14 -11.26 -19.01
N ASP A 135 7.12 -11.49 -19.86
CA ASP A 135 7.15 -11.07 -21.27
C ASP A 135 7.37 -12.30 -22.16
N GLY A 136 6.27 -12.83 -22.68
CA GLY A 136 6.26 -14.12 -23.37
C GLY A 136 6.72 -15.26 -22.45
N ASN A 137 7.90 -15.82 -22.72
CA ASN A 137 8.50 -16.90 -21.94
C ASN A 137 9.61 -16.43 -20.98
N ILE A 138 9.85 -15.12 -20.92
CA ILE A 138 10.92 -14.51 -20.13
C ILE A 138 10.29 -13.81 -18.92
N TYR A 139 10.98 -13.89 -17.78
CA TYR A 139 10.65 -13.13 -16.58
C TYR A 139 11.69 -12.03 -16.41
N LYS A 140 11.24 -10.78 -16.42
CA LYS A 140 12.08 -9.59 -16.28
C LYS A 140 11.96 -9.09 -14.84
N TYR A 141 13.07 -8.95 -14.15
CA TYR A 141 13.12 -8.30 -12.84
C TYR A 141 12.60 -6.86 -12.94
N ILE A 142 11.76 -6.49 -11.98
CA ILE A 142 11.16 -5.15 -11.87
C ILE A 142 11.77 -4.43 -10.67
N ALA A 143 11.63 -5.02 -9.48
CA ALA A 143 11.98 -4.39 -8.21
C ALA A 143 12.29 -5.44 -7.15
N SER A 144 13.04 -5.02 -6.13
CA SER A 144 13.25 -5.74 -4.88
C SER A 144 12.93 -4.76 -3.76
N ILE A 145 12.11 -5.18 -2.79
CA ILE A 145 11.71 -4.37 -1.64
C ILE A 145 11.69 -5.23 -0.38
N GLU A 146 11.72 -4.60 0.78
CA GLU A 146 11.72 -5.31 2.07
C GLU A 146 10.47 -4.98 2.89
N TYR A 147 9.90 -6.03 3.50
CA TYR A 147 8.81 -5.92 4.47
C TYR A 147 9.32 -6.19 5.86
N GLY A 148 9.02 -5.26 6.75
CA GLY A 148 9.32 -5.41 8.16
C GLY A 148 10.81 -5.46 8.42
N ALA A 149 11.59 -4.70 7.66
CA ALA A 149 13.01 -4.54 7.87
C ALA A 149 13.26 -3.50 8.98
N ILE A 150 14.28 -3.75 9.79
CA ILE A 150 14.68 -2.88 10.88
C ILE A 150 15.91 -2.09 10.45
N TYR A 151 15.77 -0.78 10.33
CA TYR A 151 16.88 0.11 10.01
C TYR A 151 17.35 0.85 11.26
N GLY A 152 18.63 0.71 11.60
CA GLY A 152 19.25 1.44 12.71
C GLY A 152 19.50 2.90 12.35
N THR A 153 18.81 3.83 13.02
CA THR A 153 19.04 5.28 12.88
C THR A 153 19.26 5.87 14.26
N TYR A 154 20.42 6.44 14.59
CA TYR A 154 20.65 7.02 15.91
C TYR A 154 19.61 8.12 16.24
N PRO A 155 18.91 8.10 17.40
CA PRO A 155 19.07 7.24 18.59
C PRO A 155 18.03 6.09 18.72
N GLY A 156 17.66 5.43 17.62
CA GLY A 156 16.53 4.52 17.50
C GLY A 156 16.61 3.50 16.36
N PHE A 157 15.46 2.89 16.06
CA PHE A 157 15.26 2.05 14.87
C PHE A 157 14.07 2.57 14.06
N SER A 158 13.95 2.12 12.82
CA SER A 158 12.73 2.24 12.03
C SER A 158 12.27 0.87 11.56
N TYR A 159 10.96 0.63 11.60
CA TYR A 159 10.36 -0.55 10.98
C TYR A 159 9.73 -0.11 9.67
N ASN A 160 10.26 -0.62 8.56
CA ASN A 160 9.87 -0.22 7.23
C ASN A 160 8.96 -1.25 6.57
N TYR A 161 7.92 -0.77 5.91
CA TYR A 161 7.09 -1.57 5.04
C TYR A 161 7.10 -0.92 3.68
N GLU A 162 7.68 -1.62 2.71
CA GLU A 162 7.67 -1.26 1.31
C GLU A 162 6.72 -2.16 0.55
N ASN A 163 5.83 -1.61 -0.26
CA ASN A 163 4.96 -2.38 -1.15
C ASN A 163 4.96 -1.80 -2.55
N ILE A 164 4.65 -2.58 -3.59
CA ILE A 164 4.28 -2.09 -4.92
C ILE A 164 2.81 -2.46 -5.20
N MET A 165 2.05 -1.51 -5.72
CA MET A 165 0.67 -1.70 -6.20
C MET A 165 0.61 -1.58 -7.71
N TYR A 166 0.02 -2.56 -8.41
CA TYR A 166 -0.21 -2.45 -9.86
C TYR A 166 -1.64 -1.98 -10.13
N ARG A 167 -1.82 -0.99 -11.02
CA ARG A 167 -3.16 -0.50 -11.40
C ARG A 167 -3.30 -0.29 -12.90
N ALA A 168 -4.44 -0.63 -13.46
CA ALA A 168 -4.74 -0.35 -14.86
C ALA A 168 -4.77 1.18 -15.10
N LYS A 169 -4.03 1.69 -16.10
CA LYS A 169 -4.23 3.09 -16.52
C LYS A 169 -5.41 3.19 -17.49
N ASN A 170 -5.55 2.20 -18.37
CA ASN A 170 -6.66 2.01 -19.30
C ASN A 170 -6.70 0.53 -19.71
N ALA A 171 -7.51 0.12 -20.70
CA ALA A 171 -7.62 -1.28 -21.12
C ALA A 171 -6.32 -1.89 -21.71
N GLU A 172 -5.41 -1.05 -22.21
CA GLU A 172 -4.18 -1.46 -22.92
C GLU A 172 -2.90 -1.17 -22.12
N ASP A 173 -2.94 -0.19 -21.21
CA ASP A 173 -1.81 0.28 -20.40
C ASP A 173 -1.99 0.03 -18.90
N VAL A 174 -0.88 -0.17 -18.19
CA VAL A 174 -0.82 -0.29 -16.72
C VAL A 174 -0.04 0.89 -16.16
N GLY A 175 -0.65 1.62 -15.23
CA GLY A 175 0.04 2.55 -14.34
C GLY A 175 0.57 1.77 -13.14
N VAL A 176 1.88 1.78 -12.93
CA VAL A 176 2.47 1.01 -11.83
C VAL A 176 2.73 1.94 -10.66
N PHE A 177 2.31 1.54 -9.46
CA PHE A 177 2.09 2.46 -8.37
C PHE A 177 2.71 2.07 -7.04
N ILE A 178 3.00 3.13 -6.28
CA ILE A 178 3.45 3.26 -4.89
C ILE A 178 4.31 2.13 -4.41
N THR A 179 5.62 2.39 -4.46
CA THR A 179 6.53 2.13 -3.34
C THR A 179 6.17 3.06 -2.19
N GLU A 180 5.50 2.56 -1.15
CA GLU A 180 5.28 3.31 0.09
C GLU A 180 6.36 2.87 1.04
N ASP A 181 7.22 3.75 1.52
CA ASP A 181 8.12 3.40 2.61
C ASP A 181 7.56 3.97 3.90
N VAL A 182 6.98 3.10 4.73
CA VAL A 182 6.40 3.50 6.01
C VAL A 182 7.43 3.37 7.11
N TYR A 183 7.86 4.49 7.66
CA TYR A 183 8.77 4.51 8.80
C TYR A 183 7.99 4.55 10.09
N VAL A 184 8.27 3.58 10.94
CA VAL A 184 7.84 3.60 12.32
C VAL A 184 9.04 3.90 13.20
N TYR A 185 9.18 5.14 13.66
CA TYR A 185 10.33 5.57 14.47
C TYR A 185 10.20 5.07 15.92
N PHE A 186 11.32 4.59 16.45
CA PHE A 186 11.43 4.17 17.86
C PHE A 186 12.48 5.03 18.58
N ASP A 187 12.08 5.74 19.62
CA ASP A 187 13.01 6.50 20.45
C ASP A 187 13.54 5.66 21.63
N ALA A 188 14.76 5.15 21.52
CA ALA A 188 15.35 4.29 22.56
C ALA A 188 16.04 5.08 23.69
N ARG A 189 15.83 6.40 23.80
CA ARG A 189 16.79 7.29 24.47
C ARG A 189 17.04 7.08 25.97
N ASP A 190 16.16 6.49 26.79
CA ASP A 190 16.48 6.44 28.23
C ASP A 190 15.99 5.25 29.10
N ASN A 191 15.11 4.33 28.67
CA ASN A 191 14.47 3.38 29.64
C ASN A 191 14.25 1.92 29.18
N ASN A 192 14.92 1.42 28.14
CA ASN A 192 14.65 0.07 27.60
C ASN A 192 13.21 -0.15 27.09
N GLU A 193 12.51 0.94 26.75
CA GLU A 193 11.14 0.92 26.24
C GLU A 193 11.13 1.10 24.72
N PHE A 194 10.34 0.27 24.02
CA PHE A 194 9.96 0.53 22.63
C PHE A 194 8.61 1.25 22.65
N MET A 195 8.60 2.45 22.08
CA MET A 195 7.42 3.30 22.00
C MET A 195 7.21 3.72 20.54
N PHE A 196 6.01 3.43 20.04
CA PHE A 196 5.52 3.97 18.78
C PHE A 196 5.20 5.47 18.91
N ASP A 197 5.43 6.22 17.83
CA ASP A 197 4.86 7.56 17.71
C ASP A 197 3.33 7.48 17.76
N ARG A 198 2.73 8.47 18.41
CA ARG A 198 1.29 8.50 18.67
C ARG A 198 0.72 9.90 18.53
N TYR A 199 -0.46 9.96 17.94
CA TYR A 199 -1.39 11.07 18.07
C TYR A 199 -2.67 10.58 18.69
N LYS A 200 -3.25 11.36 19.62
CA LYS A 200 -4.52 10.98 20.30
C LYS A 200 -4.49 9.57 20.94
N ASN A 201 -3.31 9.11 21.38
CA ASN A 201 -3.02 7.75 21.86
C ASN A 201 -3.15 6.61 20.83
N GLN A 202 -3.31 6.90 19.55
CA GLN A 202 -3.31 5.93 18.45
C GLN A 202 -1.92 5.89 17.80
N MET A 203 -1.46 4.72 17.38
CA MET A 203 -0.17 4.60 16.68
C MET A 203 -0.27 5.24 15.30
N ILE A 204 0.83 5.83 14.84
CA ILE A 204 0.89 6.51 13.55
C ILE A 204 1.91 5.85 12.63
N GLY A 205 1.60 5.83 11.35
CA GLY A 205 2.56 5.58 10.28
C GLY A 205 2.90 6.88 9.60
N ASN A 206 4.18 7.06 9.27
CA ASN A 206 4.63 8.17 8.44
C ASN A 206 5.08 7.62 7.09
N ILE A 207 4.68 8.30 6.02
CA ILE A 207 5.19 8.00 4.69
C ILE A 207 6.51 8.73 4.53
N GLY A 208 7.58 7.99 4.29
CA GLY A 208 8.85 8.58 3.91
C GLY A 208 8.87 8.91 2.43
N TRP A 209 8.63 7.91 1.57
CA TRP A 209 8.79 8.00 0.13
C TRP A 209 7.59 7.32 -0.54
N CYS A 210 6.91 8.04 -1.42
CA CYS A 210 5.77 7.53 -2.17
C CYS A 210 5.87 8.00 -3.62
N THR A 211 5.99 7.06 -4.56
CA THR A 211 6.24 7.37 -5.98
C THR A 211 5.24 6.66 -6.90
N TYR A 212 4.65 7.40 -7.84
CA TYR A 212 3.88 6.85 -8.96
C TYR A 212 4.74 6.82 -10.23
N TYR A 213 4.66 5.70 -10.95
CA TYR A 213 5.29 5.48 -12.24
C TYR A 213 4.22 5.34 -13.33
N GLU A 214 4.39 6.04 -14.45
CA GLU A 214 3.37 5.99 -15.51
C GLU A 214 3.34 4.65 -16.27
N SER A 215 4.42 3.84 -16.19
CA SER A 215 4.53 2.55 -16.88
C SER A 215 5.52 1.59 -16.20
N VAL A 216 5.42 0.28 -16.49
CA VAL A 216 6.43 -0.72 -16.06
C VAL A 216 7.82 -0.40 -16.58
N LYS A 217 7.91 0.18 -17.78
CA LYS A 217 9.20 0.57 -18.37
C LYS A 217 9.92 1.59 -17.48
N ASP A 218 9.18 2.54 -16.92
CA ASP A 218 9.75 3.57 -16.03
C ASP A 218 10.22 2.99 -14.71
N LEU A 219 9.57 1.92 -14.24
CA LEU A 219 9.98 1.18 -13.04
C LEU A 219 11.24 0.31 -13.29
N VAL A 220 11.32 -0.39 -14.42
CA VAL A 220 12.49 -1.24 -14.76
C VAL A 220 13.76 -0.41 -15.00
N GLU A 221 13.62 0.81 -15.53
CA GLU A 221 14.74 1.72 -15.83
C GLU A 221 15.14 2.61 -14.63
N TRP A 222 14.89 2.16 -13.39
CA TRP A 222 15.18 2.90 -12.15
C TRP A 222 16.66 3.28 -12.03
N GLY A 223 17.01 4.55 -12.29
CA GLY A 223 18.40 5.02 -12.19
C GLY A 223 18.78 6.35 -12.84
N GLU A 224 17.88 7.02 -13.58
CA GLU A 224 18.16 8.35 -14.15
C GLU A 224 17.04 9.34 -13.77
N ASP A 225 17.40 10.62 -13.63
CA ASP A 225 16.54 11.79 -13.36
C ASP A 225 15.43 11.95 -14.42
N LYS A 226 14.48 11.03 -14.48
CA LYS A 226 13.32 11.13 -15.36
C LYS A 226 12.26 12.03 -14.72
N ALA A 227 11.81 12.99 -15.52
CA ALA A 227 10.88 14.06 -15.17
C ALA A 227 9.43 13.60 -14.93
N ASP A 228 9.12 12.32 -15.17
CA ASP A 228 7.73 11.80 -15.20
C ASP A 228 7.35 11.01 -13.93
N LYS A 229 8.17 11.07 -12.87
CA LYS A 229 7.83 10.53 -11.56
C LYS A 229 6.95 11.51 -10.81
N ILE A 230 5.96 10.98 -10.11
CA ILE A 230 5.12 11.77 -9.21
C ILE A 230 5.47 11.37 -7.80
N TRP A 231 5.90 12.35 -7.02
CA TRP A 231 6.15 12.16 -5.61
C TRP A 231 4.95 12.61 -4.80
N ILE A 232 4.56 11.82 -3.80
CA ILE A 232 3.40 12.10 -2.95
C ILE A 232 3.87 12.26 -1.51
N ASP A 233 3.60 13.41 -0.91
CA ASP A 233 3.71 13.61 0.54
C ASP A 233 2.33 13.59 1.17
N THR A 234 2.23 13.09 2.39
CA THR A 234 0.98 13.11 3.14
C THR A 234 1.19 13.43 4.61
N SER A 235 0.09 13.74 5.29
CA SER A 235 0.03 13.67 6.75
C SER A 235 0.27 12.24 7.26
N ALA A 236 0.46 12.08 8.58
CA ALA A 236 0.55 10.78 9.21
C ALA A 236 -0.80 10.03 9.15
N PHE A 237 -0.75 8.70 9.10
CA PHE A 237 -1.93 7.85 8.98
C PHE A 237 -2.08 6.89 10.16
N LEU A 238 -3.28 6.36 10.34
CA LEU A 238 -3.62 5.48 11.46
C LEU A 238 -2.98 4.10 11.30
N ILE A 239 -2.20 3.67 12.29
CA ILE A 239 -1.87 2.26 12.50
C ILE A 239 -2.78 1.70 13.61
N ASP A 240 -3.75 0.89 13.20
CA ASP A 240 -4.72 0.24 14.10
C ASP A 240 -4.23 -1.11 14.62
N ASP A 241 -3.52 -1.87 13.79
CA ASP A 241 -2.93 -3.16 14.14
C ASP A 241 -1.59 -3.34 13.42
N MET A 242 -0.53 -3.65 14.17
CA MET A 242 0.81 -3.92 13.63
C MET A 242 0.89 -5.19 12.78
N LYS A 243 -0.16 -6.03 12.77
CA LYS A 243 -0.29 -7.11 11.79
C LYS A 243 -0.62 -6.61 10.39
N CYS A 244 -1.36 -5.50 10.28
CA CYS A 244 -1.69 -4.86 9.00
C CYS A 244 -1.44 -3.35 9.11
N PRO A 245 -0.17 -2.96 9.24
CA PRO A 245 0.23 -1.58 9.48
C PRO A 245 -0.18 -0.67 8.33
N LEU A 246 -0.23 -1.20 7.10
CA LEU A 246 -0.62 -0.48 5.89
C LEU A 246 -2.13 -0.51 5.64
N LYS A 247 -2.95 -0.97 6.59
CA LYS A 247 -4.41 -1.08 6.42
C LYS A 247 -5.08 0.25 6.04
N TYR A 248 -4.55 1.37 6.52
CA TYR A 248 -5.10 2.71 6.29
C TYR A 248 -4.12 3.66 5.60
N CYS A 249 -3.14 3.10 4.91
CA CYS A 249 -2.11 3.84 4.22
C CYS A 249 -2.63 4.63 3.02
N ILE A 250 -1.75 5.45 2.43
CA ILE A 250 -2.13 6.33 1.31
C ILE A 250 -2.51 5.55 0.05
N GLN A 251 -2.02 4.33 -0.15
CA GLN A 251 -2.39 3.51 -1.32
C GLN A 251 -3.89 3.34 -1.45
N ASN A 252 -4.60 3.26 -0.33
CA ASN A 252 -6.04 3.10 -0.32
C ASN A 252 -6.78 4.27 -0.96
N ALA A 253 -6.23 5.49 -0.95
CA ALA A 253 -6.85 6.61 -1.65
C ALA A 253 -6.72 6.51 -3.18
N PHE A 254 -6.02 5.48 -3.70
CA PHE A 254 -5.70 5.34 -5.11
C PHE A 254 -5.81 3.88 -5.60
N ASP A 255 -6.43 2.99 -4.82
CA ASP A 255 -6.48 1.55 -5.15
C ASP A 255 -7.69 1.15 -6.03
N GLY A 256 -8.61 2.09 -6.26
CA GLY A 256 -9.81 1.93 -7.06
C GLY A 256 -10.94 1.18 -6.33
N ASN A 257 -10.78 0.93 -5.03
CA ASN A 257 -11.74 0.26 -4.18
C ASN A 257 -12.31 1.22 -3.12
N PRO A 258 -13.54 1.77 -3.30
CA PRO A 258 -14.16 2.67 -2.32
C PRO A 258 -14.47 1.99 -0.96
N ALA A 259 -14.28 0.68 -0.84
CA ALA A 259 -14.37 -0.04 0.42
C ALA A 259 -13.11 0.03 1.28
N THR A 260 -12.03 0.65 0.80
CA THR A 260 -10.82 0.96 1.56
C THR A 260 -10.78 2.47 1.85
N SER A 261 -9.83 2.91 2.67
CA SER A 261 -9.67 4.34 2.96
C SER A 261 -8.27 4.64 3.44
N TYR A 262 -7.73 5.76 2.98
CA TYR A 262 -6.69 6.48 3.71
C TYR A 262 -7.35 7.08 4.95
N VAL A 263 -6.79 6.79 6.13
CA VAL A 263 -7.30 7.31 7.41
C VAL A 263 -6.19 8.10 8.06
N GLU A 264 -6.39 9.41 8.11
CA GLU A 264 -5.44 10.31 8.73
C GLU A 264 -5.44 10.15 10.24
N ASN A 265 -4.25 10.31 10.82
CA ASN A 265 -4.08 10.36 12.26
C ASN A 265 -3.08 11.45 12.61
N THR A 266 -3.57 12.67 12.82
CA THR A 266 -2.85 13.81 13.40
C THR A 266 -3.66 14.44 14.52
N GLU A 267 -3.07 15.37 15.27
CA GLU A 267 -3.73 16.06 16.39
C GLU A 267 -4.91 16.95 15.98
N ASN A 268 -4.99 17.39 14.72
CA ASN A 268 -6.01 18.34 14.26
C ASN A 268 -7.11 17.70 13.39
N ASP A 269 -7.03 16.38 13.16
CA ASP A 269 -7.93 15.60 12.32
C ASP A 269 -7.98 16.09 10.84
N MET A 270 -6.91 16.73 10.32
CA MET A 270 -6.88 17.29 8.98
C MET A 270 -5.98 16.47 8.05
N ILE A 271 -6.49 16.21 6.84
CA ILE A 271 -5.75 15.55 5.78
C ILE A 271 -4.89 16.56 5.02
N GLU A 272 -3.66 16.15 4.75
CA GLU A 272 -2.77 16.77 3.77
C GLU A 272 -2.28 15.69 2.80
N ILE A 273 -2.47 15.91 1.50
CA ILE A 273 -1.91 15.11 0.41
C ILE A 273 -1.34 16.09 -0.61
N ILE A 274 -0.05 15.99 -0.92
CA ILE A 274 0.67 16.86 -1.84
C ILE A 274 1.29 16.02 -2.94
N LEU A 275 1.02 16.40 -4.19
CA LEU A 275 1.60 15.82 -5.38
C LEU A 275 2.69 16.74 -5.90
N HIS A 276 3.90 16.22 -6.01
CA HIS A 276 5.02 16.91 -6.63
C HIS A 276 5.09 16.44 -8.08
N ILE A 277 4.44 17.22 -8.93
CA ILE A 277 4.28 16.98 -10.36
C ILE A 277 4.65 18.23 -11.15
N GLY A 278 5.12 18.03 -12.37
CA GLY A 278 5.55 19.12 -13.27
C GLY A 278 4.39 19.93 -13.89
N TYR A 279 3.14 19.67 -13.50
CA TYR A 279 1.95 20.27 -14.08
C TYR A 279 0.86 20.50 -13.04
N ILE A 280 -0.18 21.27 -13.43
CA ILE A 280 -1.29 21.62 -12.56
C ILE A 280 -2.55 20.88 -13.05
N PRO A 281 -3.12 19.98 -12.24
CA PRO A 281 -4.41 19.33 -12.52
C PRO A 281 -5.54 20.36 -12.65
N ASP A 282 -6.50 20.06 -13.53
CA ASP A 282 -7.65 20.93 -13.84
C ASP A 282 -8.97 20.48 -13.16
N LYS A 283 -9.01 19.22 -12.71
CA LYS A 283 -10.14 18.65 -11.98
C LYS A 283 -9.66 17.60 -10.99
N LEU A 284 -10.41 17.46 -9.92
CA LEU A 284 -10.25 16.43 -8.91
C LEU A 284 -11.52 15.55 -8.87
N ALA A 285 -11.32 14.24 -8.76
CA ALA A 285 -12.35 13.29 -8.41
C ALA A 285 -12.04 12.74 -7.01
N ILE A 286 -13.02 12.73 -6.12
CA ILE A 286 -12.84 12.28 -4.74
C ILE A 286 -14.05 11.51 -4.25
N ILE A 287 -13.80 10.36 -3.63
CA ILE A 287 -14.77 9.70 -2.74
C ILE A 287 -14.34 10.02 -1.32
N ASN A 288 -15.13 10.88 -0.68
CA ASN A 288 -14.85 11.41 0.64
C ASN A 288 -15.21 10.38 1.73
N GLY A 289 -14.60 10.48 2.92
CA GLY A 289 -14.92 9.60 4.05
C GLY A 289 -14.52 8.14 3.84
N TYR A 290 -14.87 7.29 4.80
CA TYR A 290 -14.70 5.84 4.68
C TYR A 290 -15.93 5.23 4.00
N ALA A 291 -15.89 5.10 2.68
CA ALA A 291 -17.05 4.84 1.84
C ALA A 291 -17.49 3.36 1.73
N GLN A 292 -16.88 2.45 2.49
CA GLN A 292 -17.25 1.03 2.52
C GLN A 292 -18.75 0.79 2.78
N ASN A 293 -19.35 1.60 3.65
CA ASN A 293 -20.79 1.64 3.87
C ASN A 293 -21.20 2.91 4.62
N ASN A 294 -22.50 3.22 4.60
CA ASN A 294 -23.06 4.40 5.28
C ASN A 294 -22.70 4.48 6.77
N SER A 295 -22.62 3.34 7.47
CA SER A 295 -22.31 3.34 8.90
C SER A 295 -20.89 3.81 9.15
N LEU A 296 -19.89 3.30 8.41
CA LEU A 296 -18.51 3.73 8.53
C LEU A 296 -18.32 5.17 8.05
N TYR A 297 -18.97 5.54 6.94
CA TYR A 297 -18.94 6.89 6.39
C TYR A 297 -19.39 7.94 7.42
N LYS A 298 -20.50 7.69 8.12
CA LYS A 298 -21.02 8.59 9.17
C LYS A 298 -20.30 8.50 10.50
N SER A 299 -19.69 7.36 10.81
CA SER A 299 -18.93 7.18 12.05
C SER A 299 -17.62 7.98 12.08
N ASN A 300 -16.98 8.21 10.93
CA ASN A 300 -15.70 8.90 10.80
C ASN A 300 -15.86 10.38 10.38
N ASN A 301 -14.81 11.18 10.50
CA ASN A 301 -14.81 12.52 9.94
C ASN A 301 -14.70 12.47 8.41
N ARG A 302 -15.24 13.50 7.75
CA ARG A 302 -15.24 13.67 6.29
C ARG A 302 -14.77 15.08 5.96
N ILE A 303 -14.07 15.27 4.85
CA ILE A 303 -13.63 16.60 4.44
C ILE A 303 -14.86 17.44 4.07
N LYS A 304 -14.97 18.63 4.64
CA LYS A 304 -16.00 19.59 4.24
C LYS A 304 -15.44 20.62 3.29
N THR A 305 -14.34 21.27 3.65
CA THR A 305 -13.63 22.18 2.76
C THR A 305 -12.17 21.84 2.69
N PHE A 306 -11.55 22.11 1.54
CA PHE A 306 -10.12 21.91 1.33
C PHE A 306 -9.56 22.99 0.39
N LYS A 307 -8.24 23.10 0.40
CA LYS A 307 -7.48 24.07 -0.40
C LYS A 307 -6.27 23.42 -1.05
N ASN A 308 -5.72 24.09 -2.06
CA ASN A 308 -4.40 23.77 -2.59
C ASN A 308 -3.28 24.40 -1.73
N LEU A 309 -2.01 24.14 -2.08
CA LEU A 309 -0.83 24.66 -1.36
C LEU A 309 -0.82 26.19 -1.23
N SER A 310 -1.18 26.92 -2.28
CA SER A 310 -1.21 28.39 -2.24
C SER A 310 -2.38 28.95 -1.41
N GLY A 311 -3.41 28.13 -1.16
CA GLY A 311 -4.64 28.52 -0.49
C GLY A 311 -5.57 29.42 -1.32
N HIS A 312 -5.19 29.73 -2.56
CA HIS A 312 -6.00 30.53 -3.49
C HIS A 312 -7.22 29.77 -3.99
N TYR A 313 -7.05 28.47 -4.24
CA TYR A 313 -8.16 27.60 -4.65
C TYR A 313 -8.69 26.88 -3.43
N ARG A 314 -10.02 26.96 -3.28
CA ARG A 314 -10.77 26.32 -2.21
C ARG A 314 -12.02 25.71 -2.79
N SER A 315 -12.34 24.53 -2.32
CA SER A 315 -13.55 23.82 -2.69
C SER A 315 -14.23 23.24 -1.47
N GLU A 316 -15.53 23.00 -1.62
CA GLU A 316 -16.38 22.35 -0.64
C GLU A 316 -16.87 21.03 -1.24
N LEU A 317 -16.97 20.00 -0.40
CA LEU A 317 -17.56 18.71 -0.74
C LEU A 317 -18.92 18.61 -0.10
N GLU A 318 -19.87 18.01 -0.81
CA GLU A 318 -21.15 17.64 -0.24
C GLU A 318 -20.95 16.47 0.75
N ASP A 319 -21.65 16.52 1.89
CA ASP A 319 -21.80 15.35 2.78
C ASP A 319 -22.82 14.37 2.17
N ASP A 320 -22.90 13.15 2.72
CA ASP A 320 -23.85 12.10 2.30
C ASP A 320 -23.63 11.59 0.87
N CYS A 321 -22.40 11.71 0.35
CA CYS A 321 -22.01 11.16 -0.94
C CYS A 321 -20.88 10.12 -0.78
N LEU A 322 -21.22 8.85 -1.01
CA LEU A 322 -20.31 7.69 -1.00
C LEU A 322 -19.82 7.33 -2.43
N ASP A 323 -19.93 8.28 -3.35
CA ASP A 323 -19.52 8.14 -4.75
C ASP A 323 -18.66 9.35 -5.13
N TYR A 324 -18.10 9.33 -6.33
CA TYR A 324 -17.21 10.37 -6.81
C TYR A 324 -17.92 11.73 -6.85
N GLN A 325 -17.30 12.69 -6.17
CA GLN A 325 -17.56 14.11 -6.36
C GLN A 325 -16.50 14.69 -7.29
N TYR A 326 -16.94 15.49 -8.26
CA TYR A 326 -16.08 16.10 -9.27
C TYR A 326 -15.95 17.59 -8.99
N VAL A 327 -14.72 18.03 -8.73
CA VAL A 327 -14.43 19.38 -8.30
C VAL A 327 -13.52 20.06 -9.33
N PRO A 328 -13.90 21.21 -9.91
CA PRO A 328 -12.96 22.04 -10.66
C PRO A 328 -11.75 22.36 -9.77
N TRP A 329 -10.55 22.12 -10.26
CA TRP A 329 -9.36 22.19 -9.43
C TRP A 329 -8.23 22.91 -10.15
N GLU A 330 -7.41 23.62 -9.39
CA GLU A 330 -6.17 24.19 -9.90
C GLU A 330 -5.14 24.11 -8.77
N GLY A 331 -4.49 22.96 -8.70
CA GLY A 331 -3.53 22.71 -7.64
C GLY A 331 -3.08 21.26 -7.58
N ASN A 332 -1.93 21.07 -6.96
CA ASN A 332 -1.26 19.80 -6.80
C ASN A 332 -1.35 19.30 -5.34
N ALA A 333 -2.30 19.79 -4.54
CA ALA A 333 -2.46 19.34 -3.16
C ALA A 333 -3.91 19.40 -2.73
N VAL A 334 -4.27 18.55 -1.77
CA VAL A 334 -5.55 18.51 -1.06
C VAL A 334 -5.24 18.69 0.42
N ILE A 335 -5.48 19.90 0.93
CA ILE A 335 -5.25 20.25 2.34
C ILE A 335 -6.61 20.60 2.94
N SER A 336 -7.13 19.76 3.83
CA SER A 336 -8.43 20.02 4.45
C SER A 336 -8.38 21.25 5.36
N THR A 337 -9.46 22.03 5.36
CA THR A 337 -9.59 23.25 6.17
C THR A 337 -10.81 23.25 7.07
N ASP A 338 -11.79 22.39 6.80
CA ASP A 338 -12.96 22.15 7.65
C ASP A 338 -13.45 20.72 7.40
N ILE A 339 -14.15 20.13 8.37
CA ILE A 339 -14.61 18.74 8.32
C ILE A 339 -16.05 18.61 8.81
N TYR A 340 -16.77 17.66 8.23
CA TYR A 340 -17.99 17.12 8.85
C TYR A 340 -17.57 16.12 9.91
N LYS A 341 -17.95 16.39 11.17
CA LYS A 341 -17.60 15.49 12.27
C LYS A 341 -18.33 14.15 12.15
N GLY A 342 -17.61 13.08 12.47
CA GLY A 342 -18.15 11.73 12.62
C GLY A 342 -18.96 11.57 13.91
N GLU A 343 -19.80 10.56 13.93
CA GLU A 343 -20.61 10.23 15.10
C GLU A 343 -19.82 9.50 16.20
N ARG A 344 -18.68 8.88 15.85
CA ARG A 344 -17.95 7.98 16.74
C ARG A 344 -16.44 8.19 16.77
N TYR A 345 -15.83 8.39 15.61
CA TYR A 345 -14.39 8.46 15.42
C TYR A 345 -14.00 9.87 14.99
N ASN A 346 -12.82 10.31 15.44
CA ASN A 346 -12.26 11.62 15.10
C ASN A 346 -11.30 11.54 13.91
N ASP A 347 -11.14 10.36 13.31
CA ASP A 347 -10.23 10.15 12.20
C ASP A 347 -10.88 10.65 10.90
N THR A 348 -10.18 11.47 10.12
CA THR A 348 -10.66 11.95 8.83
C THR A 348 -10.26 11.00 7.72
N CYS A 349 -11.20 10.68 6.84
CA CYS A 349 -11.06 9.61 5.86
C CYS A 349 -11.21 10.13 4.41
N ILE A 350 -10.46 9.53 3.49
CA ILE A 350 -10.67 9.60 2.04
C ILE A 350 -10.61 8.17 1.50
N ALA A 351 -11.66 7.77 0.76
CA ALA A 351 -11.72 6.46 0.12
C ALA A 351 -11.02 6.47 -1.24
N GLU A 352 -11.23 7.50 -2.08
CA GLU A 352 -10.58 7.59 -3.39
C GLU A 352 -10.23 9.03 -3.72
N LEU A 353 -9.14 9.21 -4.45
CA LEU A 353 -8.65 10.49 -4.93
C LEU A 353 -8.01 10.31 -6.31
N ASN A 354 -8.36 11.18 -7.25
CA ASN A 354 -7.73 11.20 -8.56
C ASN A 354 -7.69 12.61 -9.14
N PHE A 355 -6.72 12.85 -10.01
CA PHE A 355 -6.44 14.15 -10.60
C PHE A 355 -6.53 14.03 -12.11
N LEU A 356 -7.31 14.91 -12.73
CA LEU A 356 -7.40 15.00 -14.18
C LEU A 356 -6.25 15.86 -14.70
N TYR A 357 -5.60 15.37 -15.76
CA TYR A 357 -4.59 16.12 -16.50
C TYR A 357 -4.63 15.75 -17.99
N HIS A 358 -4.59 16.76 -18.87
CA HIS A 358 -4.61 16.59 -20.33
C HIS A 358 -5.66 15.60 -20.86
N ASN A 359 -6.84 15.57 -20.23
CA ASN A 359 -7.99 14.70 -20.52
C ASN A 359 -7.90 13.24 -20.04
N GLY A 360 -6.90 12.90 -19.23
CA GLY A 360 -6.78 11.58 -18.61
C GLY A 360 -6.73 11.68 -17.08
N TRP A 361 -7.27 10.67 -16.40
CA TRP A 361 -7.09 10.52 -14.96
C TRP A 361 -5.70 9.99 -14.67
N LEU A 362 -5.02 10.63 -13.73
CA LEU A 362 -3.63 10.36 -13.43
C LEU A 362 -3.43 8.94 -12.88
N PHE A 363 -4.29 8.53 -11.96
CA PHE A 363 -4.18 7.27 -11.25
C PHE A 363 -5.06 6.16 -11.85
N GLY A 364 -5.30 6.20 -13.16
CA GLY A 364 -6.16 5.24 -13.86
C GLY A 364 -7.64 5.64 -13.88
N ASP A 365 -8.44 4.83 -14.56
CA ASP A 365 -9.87 5.10 -14.75
C ASP A 365 -10.65 4.97 -13.42
N LEU A 366 -11.72 5.76 -13.27
CA LEU A 366 -12.47 5.85 -12.02
C LEU A 366 -13.42 4.67 -11.75
N ASN A 367 -13.81 3.91 -12.79
CA ASN A 367 -14.83 2.87 -12.71
C ASN A 367 -14.29 1.52 -13.24
N GLU A 368 -13.33 0.93 -12.53
CA GLU A 368 -12.78 -0.40 -12.85
C GLU A 368 -13.68 -1.56 -12.38
#